data_AF-A0A7D4Q4Q1-F1
#
_entry.id   AF-A0A7D4Q4Q1-F1
#
_cell.length_a   1.000
_cell.length_b   1.000
_cell.length_c   1.000
_cell.angle_alpha   90.00
_cell.angle_beta   90.00
_cell.angle_gamma   90.00
#
_symmetry.space_group_name_H-M   'P 1'
#
loop_
_entity.id
_entity.type
_entity.pdbx_description
1 polymer ?
#
loop_
_entity_poly.entity_id
_entity_poly.type
_entity_poly.pdbx_seq_one_letter_code
_entity_poly.pdbx_strand_id
1 'polypeptide(L)'
;MSKASAKERFRKFNLTAIILLFVVILAGGVVRSSGSGMGCPDWPKCFGGYIPPTNVSQLPADYKEKYVAGRKKKNDRFAKTLDVFGYSELATRIREDKSILVPEEFNAVKTWIEYANRIAGVLSGIFLLLTAIYSFNYRGINNWIPVASVFNLLLVVFQGWLGSIVVSTNLVAWIVTVHMLLALAILALCIYSYHAAKVVGRPKMAIKGFLYLLAVAVLILSIVQITFGTSVREKIDEVSAHLQGGYRQDWVAKAGDIFNQHRDIALAVFVLNVMLYGLIRKSYSRHSIQQQIMSFIFLMIMLQIGTGIALSYFALPPFAQASHIVLASLVFGAQFYLLLNLSRSVNNRGALA
;
A
#
# COMPACT_ATOMS: atom_id res chain seq x y z
N MET A 1 14.52 12.58 -30.20
CA MET A 1 14.35 13.14 -28.83
C MET A 1 15.70 13.16 -28.13
N SER A 2 16.10 14.26 -27.50
CA SER A 2 17.41 14.34 -26.82
C SER A 2 17.44 13.48 -25.55
N LYS A 3 18.61 12.94 -25.18
CA LYS A 3 18.79 12.16 -23.93
C LYS A 3 18.41 12.99 -22.68
N ALA A 4 18.63 14.30 -22.71
CA ALA A 4 18.23 15.20 -21.62
C ALA A 4 16.71 15.26 -21.44
N SER A 5 15.96 15.40 -22.53
CA SER A 5 14.49 15.38 -22.52
C SER A 5 13.94 14.04 -22.03
N ALA A 6 14.56 12.92 -22.43
CA ALA A 6 14.15 11.59 -22.01
C ALA A 6 14.34 11.36 -20.49
N LYS A 7 15.46 11.83 -19.92
CA LYS A 7 15.72 11.76 -18.47
C LYS A 7 14.76 12.63 -17.65
N GLU A 8 14.35 13.77 -18.18
CA GLU A 8 13.33 14.61 -17.56
C GLU A 8 11.96 13.93 -17.57
N ARG A 9 11.55 13.37 -18.70
CA ARG A 9 10.31 12.58 -18.83
C ARG A 9 10.27 11.40 -17.86
N PHE A 10 11.38 10.66 -17.72
CA PHE A 10 11.51 9.60 -16.70
C PHE A 10 11.15 10.12 -15.30
N ARG A 11 11.77 11.23 -14.87
CA ARG A 11 11.53 11.78 -13.52
C ARG A 11 10.08 12.23 -13.35
N LYS A 12 9.49 12.85 -14.37
CA LYS A 12 8.08 13.29 -14.35
C LYS A 12 7.13 12.09 -14.25
N PHE A 13 7.25 11.09 -15.13
CA PHE A 13 6.39 9.92 -15.12
C PHE A 13 6.54 9.08 -13.85
N ASN A 14 7.76 8.93 -13.34
CA ASN A 14 8.00 8.21 -12.08
C ASN A 14 7.37 8.95 -10.89
N LEU A 15 7.50 10.28 -10.82
CA LEU A 15 6.82 11.07 -9.78
C LEU A 15 5.29 10.94 -9.89
N THR A 16 4.73 11.00 -11.10
CA THR A 16 3.30 10.77 -11.31
C THR A 16 2.89 9.36 -10.87
N ALA A 17 3.70 8.33 -11.15
CA ALA A 17 3.46 6.98 -10.67
C ALA A 17 3.45 6.91 -9.12
N ILE A 18 4.40 7.56 -8.45
CA ILE A 18 4.42 7.64 -6.96
C ILE A 18 3.12 8.26 -6.43
N ILE A 19 2.68 9.37 -7.01
CA ILE A 19 1.43 10.05 -6.61
C ILE A 19 0.23 9.13 -6.84
N LEU A 20 0.13 8.50 -8.01
CA LEU A 20 -0.96 7.58 -8.34
C LEU A 20 -0.96 6.35 -7.42
N LEU A 21 0.19 5.83 -7.02
CA LEU A 21 0.27 4.73 -6.04
C LEU A 21 -0.32 5.14 -4.68
N PHE A 22 -0.07 6.36 -4.20
CA PHE A 22 -0.76 6.86 -3.00
C PHE A 22 -2.27 7.00 -3.20
N VAL A 23 -2.72 7.43 -4.39
CA VAL A 23 -4.15 7.47 -4.74
C VAL A 23 -4.76 6.07 -4.74
N VAL A 24 -4.07 5.05 -5.28
CA VAL A 24 -4.51 3.65 -5.26
C VAL A 24 -4.57 3.11 -3.82
N ILE A 25 -3.56 3.40 -2.98
CA ILE A 25 -3.57 2.99 -1.57
C ILE A 25 -4.75 3.62 -0.82
N LEU A 26 -5.01 4.91 -1.04
CA LEU A 26 -6.16 5.60 -0.46
C LEU A 26 -7.48 4.99 -0.96
N ALA A 27 -7.63 4.81 -2.27
CA ALA A 27 -8.82 4.22 -2.87
C ALA A 27 -9.06 2.78 -2.37
N GLY A 28 -8.01 1.97 -2.21
CA GLY A 28 -8.08 0.65 -1.58
C GLY A 28 -8.52 0.71 -0.11
N GLY A 29 -8.01 1.69 0.65
CA GLY A 29 -8.47 1.96 2.02
C GLY A 29 -9.96 2.34 2.08
N VAL A 30 -10.43 3.16 1.13
CA VAL A 30 -11.85 3.48 0.98
C VAL A 30 -12.66 2.22 0.65
N VAL A 31 -12.25 1.44 -0.35
CA VAL A 31 -12.89 0.18 -0.75
C VAL A 31 -13.07 -0.77 0.44
N ARG A 32 -12.04 -0.93 1.28
CA ARG A 32 -12.11 -1.79 2.47
C ARG A 32 -12.99 -1.21 3.56
N SER A 33 -12.88 0.09 3.84
CA SER A 33 -13.62 0.75 4.94
C SER A 33 -15.11 0.93 4.64
N SER A 34 -15.50 1.04 3.37
CA SER A 34 -16.90 1.13 2.93
C SER A 34 -17.56 -0.22 2.68
N GLY A 35 -16.83 -1.34 2.83
CA GLY A 35 -17.33 -2.67 2.50
C GLY A 35 -17.60 -2.87 1.00
N SER A 36 -16.86 -2.15 0.15
CA SER A 36 -16.96 -2.22 -1.32
C SER A 36 -15.99 -3.23 -1.96
N GLY A 37 -15.23 -3.99 -1.16
CA GLY A 37 -14.18 -4.90 -1.66
C GLY A 37 -14.65 -6.09 -2.50
N MET A 38 -15.97 -6.29 -2.62
CA MET A 38 -16.60 -7.25 -3.52
C MET A 38 -17.64 -6.59 -4.44
N GLY A 39 -17.56 -5.27 -4.63
CA GLY A 39 -18.43 -4.52 -5.53
C GLY A 39 -18.28 -4.92 -7.00
N CYS A 40 -17.14 -5.46 -7.42
CA CYS A 40 -16.91 -6.00 -8.76
C CYS A 40 -16.49 -7.48 -8.68
N PRO A 41 -17.37 -8.44 -9.01
CA PRO A 41 -17.12 -9.86 -8.74
C PRO A 41 -16.12 -10.54 -9.69
N ASP A 42 -15.88 -9.96 -10.86
CA ASP A 42 -14.95 -10.45 -11.89
C ASP A 42 -13.80 -9.45 -12.11
N TRP A 43 -12.79 -9.86 -12.89
CA TRP A 43 -11.65 -9.02 -13.31
C TRP A 43 -11.11 -9.59 -14.63
N PRO A 44 -10.70 -8.78 -15.64
CA PRO A 44 -10.51 -7.32 -15.62
C PRO A 44 -11.79 -6.48 -15.80
N LYS A 45 -12.91 -7.14 -16.11
CA LYS A 45 -14.23 -6.50 -16.22
C LYS A 45 -14.89 -6.34 -14.84
N CYS A 46 -16.03 -5.67 -14.80
CA CYS A 46 -16.90 -5.57 -13.64
C CYS A 46 -18.35 -5.85 -14.07
N PHE A 47 -18.93 -6.91 -13.53
CA PHE A 47 -20.17 -7.52 -14.00
C PHE A 47 -20.17 -7.88 -15.50
N GLY A 48 -19.04 -8.38 -16.02
CA GLY A 48 -18.90 -8.79 -17.42
C GLY A 48 -18.73 -7.63 -18.42
N GLY A 49 -18.79 -6.37 -17.97
CA GLY A 49 -18.58 -5.15 -18.76
C GLY A 49 -17.33 -4.35 -18.38
N TYR A 50 -16.88 -3.46 -19.27
CA TYR A 50 -15.84 -2.45 -18.97
C TYR A 50 -16.43 -1.15 -18.41
N ILE A 51 -17.74 -0.95 -18.52
CA ILE A 51 -18.46 0.10 -17.84
C ILE A 51 -19.39 -0.62 -16.86
N PRO A 52 -19.20 -0.45 -15.54
CA PRO A 52 -20.03 -1.14 -14.56
C PRO A 52 -21.49 -0.73 -14.67
N PRO A 53 -22.43 -1.64 -14.32
CA PRO A 53 -23.83 -1.31 -14.25
C PRO A 53 -24.10 -0.27 -13.17
N THR A 54 -25.15 0.53 -13.39
CA THR A 54 -25.69 1.52 -12.46
C THR A 54 -26.99 1.04 -11.81
N ASN A 55 -27.61 -0.02 -12.34
CA ASN A 55 -28.84 -0.61 -11.81
C ASN A 55 -28.84 -2.14 -11.94
N VAL A 56 -29.49 -2.83 -10.99
CA VAL A 56 -29.64 -4.30 -10.99
C VAL A 56 -30.33 -4.82 -12.25
N SER A 57 -31.25 -4.06 -12.87
CA SER A 57 -31.96 -4.44 -14.09
C SER A 57 -31.05 -4.61 -15.32
N GLN A 58 -29.79 -4.16 -15.25
CA GLN A 58 -28.79 -4.37 -16.30
C GLN A 58 -28.07 -5.72 -16.15
N LEU A 59 -28.33 -6.46 -15.07
CA LEU A 59 -27.73 -7.76 -14.80
C LEU A 59 -28.67 -8.89 -15.25
N PRO A 60 -28.13 -10.01 -15.74
CA PRO A 60 -28.93 -11.19 -16.01
C PRO A 60 -29.46 -11.79 -14.70
N ALA A 61 -30.57 -12.53 -14.76
CA ALA A 61 -31.22 -13.09 -13.57
C ALA A 61 -30.32 -14.06 -12.78
N ASP A 62 -29.40 -14.76 -13.46
CA ASP A 62 -28.48 -15.77 -12.91
C ASP A 62 -27.12 -15.21 -12.47
N TYR A 63 -27.01 -13.88 -12.32
CA TYR A 63 -25.73 -13.24 -12.08
C TYR A 63 -25.05 -13.76 -10.79
N LYS A 64 -25.83 -14.01 -9.73
CA LYS A 64 -25.32 -14.45 -8.43
C LYS A 64 -24.63 -15.81 -8.55
N GLU A 65 -25.31 -16.78 -9.14
CA GLU A 65 -24.84 -18.15 -9.36
C GLU A 65 -23.58 -18.14 -10.24
N LYS A 66 -23.61 -17.36 -11.32
CA LYS A 66 -22.49 -17.21 -12.25
C LYS A 66 -21.23 -16.69 -11.56
N TYR A 67 -21.34 -15.66 -10.72
CA TYR A 67 -20.17 -15.08 -10.04
C TYR A 67 -19.67 -15.94 -8.89
N VAL A 68 -20.56 -16.60 -8.13
CA VAL A 68 -20.15 -17.58 -7.11
C VAL A 68 -19.39 -18.75 -7.77
N ALA A 69 -19.89 -19.28 -8.89
CA ALA A 69 -19.21 -20.34 -9.63
C ALA A 69 -17.84 -19.87 -10.17
N GLY A 70 -17.75 -18.65 -10.69
CA GLY A 70 -16.50 -18.04 -11.14
C GLY A 70 -15.48 -17.88 -10.01
N ARG A 71 -15.93 -17.40 -8.84
CA ARG A 71 -15.13 -17.25 -7.63
C ARG A 71 -14.57 -18.58 -7.15
N LYS A 72 -15.43 -19.61 -7.04
CA LYS A 72 -15.02 -20.98 -6.67
C LYS A 72 -13.95 -21.52 -7.60
N LYS A 73 -14.18 -21.49 -8.93
CA LYS A 73 -13.22 -21.97 -9.94
C LYS A 73 -11.86 -21.26 -9.85
N LYS A 74 -11.87 -19.97 -9.54
CA LYS A 74 -10.65 -19.18 -9.40
C LYS A 74 -9.88 -19.57 -8.13
N ASN A 75 -10.58 -19.72 -7.01
CA ASN A 75 -9.99 -20.16 -5.76
C ASN A 75 -9.45 -21.60 -5.85
N ASP A 76 -10.12 -22.51 -6.54
CA ASP A 76 -9.62 -23.86 -6.79
C ASP A 76 -8.29 -23.86 -7.57
N ARG A 77 -8.16 -23.00 -8.59
CA ARG A 77 -6.91 -22.81 -9.35
C ARG A 77 -5.79 -22.24 -8.48
N PHE A 78 -6.13 -21.27 -7.63
CA PHE A 78 -5.18 -20.68 -6.70
C PHE A 78 -4.70 -21.70 -5.66
N ALA A 79 -5.63 -22.45 -5.06
CA ALA A 79 -5.33 -23.53 -4.12
C ALA A 79 -4.43 -24.60 -4.76
N LYS A 80 -4.67 -24.99 -6.03
CA LYS A 80 -3.78 -25.89 -6.76
C LYS A 80 -2.37 -25.33 -6.91
N THR A 81 -2.24 -24.02 -7.11
CA THR A 81 -0.94 -23.35 -7.18
C THR A 81 -0.23 -23.42 -5.83
N LEU A 82 -0.95 -23.18 -4.73
CA LEU A 82 -0.41 -23.29 -3.37
C LEU A 82 0.06 -24.71 -3.03
N ASP A 83 -0.69 -25.74 -3.45
CA ASP A 83 -0.26 -27.14 -3.29
C ASP A 83 1.09 -27.41 -3.97
N VAL A 84 1.28 -26.90 -5.19
CA VAL A 84 2.56 -27.05 -5.92
C VAL A 84 3.73 -26.40 -5.17
N PHE A 85 3.48 -25.31 -4.44
CA PHE A 85 4.48 -24.64 -3.61
C PHE A 85 4.59 -25.19 -2.18
N GLY A 86 3.89 -26.28 -1.85
CA GLY A 86 3.97 -26.93 -0.53
C GLY A 86 3.08 -26.31 0.55
N TYR A 87 2.16 -25.41 0.20
CA TYR A 87 1.23 -24.76 1.12
C TYR A 87 -0.13 -25.47 1.19
N SER A 88 -0.14 -26.80 1.35
CA SER A 88 -1.36 -27.60 1.23
C SER A 88 -2.42 -27.30 2.29
N GLU A 89 -2.03 -27.01 3.52
CA GLU A 89 -2.98 -26.62 4.58
C GLU A 89 -3.74 -25.32 4.20
N LEU A 90 -3.02 -24.35 3.62
CA LEU A 90 -3.61 -23.11 3.15
C LEU A 90 -4.52 -23.34 1.93
N ALA A 91 -4.12 -24.24 1.03
CA ALA A 91 -4.93 -24.65 -0.11
C ALA A 91 -6.25 -25.28 0.34
N THR A 92 -6.23 -26.14 1.36
CA THR A 92 -7.43 -26.74 1.96
C THR A 92 -8.35 -25.68 2.57
N ARG A 93 -7.80 -24.76 3.39
CA ARG A 93 -8.59 -23.65 3.98
C ARG A 93 -9.32 -22.83 2.94
N ILE A 94 -8.70 -22.54 1.80
CA ILE A 94 -9.32 -21.76 0.71
C ILE A 94 -10.44 -22.54 0.02
N ARG A 95 -10.32 -23.86 -0.12
CA ARG A 95 -11.34 -24.72 -0.73
C ARG A 95 -12.56 -24.92 0.16
N GLU A 96 -12.34 -24.99 1.47
CA GLU A 96 -13.37 -25.28 2.46
C GLU A 96 -14.07 -24.03 2.99
N ASP A 97 -13.58 -22.84 2.66
CA ASP A 97 -14.18 -21.57 3.05
C ASP A 97 -15.57 -21.41 2.41
N LYS A 98 -16.61 -21.65 3.21
CA LYS A 98 -18.02 -21.51 2.79
C LYS A 98 -18.44 -20.08 2.53
N SER A 99 -17.73 -19.08 3.07
CA SER A 99 -18.07 -17.67 2.90
C SER A 99 -17.99 -17.23 1.44
N ILE A 100 -17.12 -17.88 0.64
CA ILE A 100 -17.00 -17.60 -0.79
C ILE A 100 -18.26 -17.97 -1.58
N LEU A 101 -19.09 -18.88 -1.04
CA LEU A 101 -20.32 -19.35 -1.67
C LEU A 101 -21.50 -18.40 -1.45
N VAL A 102 -21.37 -17.44 -0.52
CA VAL A 102 -22.40 -16.44 -0.28
C VAL A 102 -22.35 -15.38 -1.40
N PRO A 103 -23.45 -15.22 -2.16
CA PRO A 103 -23.52 -14.18 -3.19
C PRO A 103 -23.67 -12.81 -2.54
N GLU A 104 -23.01 -11.81 -3.13
CA GLU A 104 -23.18 -10.41 -2.76
C GLU A 104 -24.34 -9.80 -3.55
N GLU A 105 -25.16 -8.99 -2.87
CA GLU A 105 -26.20 -8.21 -3.54
C GLU A 105 -25.57 -7.06 -4.35
N PHE A 106 -26.10 -6.82 -5.56
CA PHE A 106 -25.67 -5.70 -6.37
C PHE A 106 -25.92 -4.37 -5.64
N ASN A 107 -24.88 -3.54 -5.57
CA ASN A 107 -24.97 -2.17 -5.10
C ASN A 107 -24.12 -1.25 -5.99
N ALA A 108 -24.76 -0.30 -6.66
CA ALA A 108 -24.10 0.58 -7.61
C ALA A 108 -22.96 1.40 -6.96
N VAL A 109 -23.19 1.94 -5.75
CA VAL A 109 -22.18 2.75 -5.05
C VAL A 109 -20.94 1.93 -4.73
N LYS A 110 -21.12 0.72 -4.17
CA LYS A 110 -19.99 -0.19 -3.88
C LYS A 110 -19.24 -0.59 -5.14
N THR A 111 -19.98 -0.90 -6.20
CA THR A 111 -19.44 -1.26 -7.51
C THR A 111 -18.52 -0.17 -8.07
N TRP A 112 -19.00 1.08 -8.09
CA TRP A 112 -18.24 2.20 -8.62
C TRP A 112 -17.06 2.61 -7.73
N ILE A 113 -17.17 2.46 -6.40
CA ILE A 113 -16.03 2.65 -5.48
C ILE A 113 -14.90 1.65 -5.80
N GLU A 114 -15.22 0.36 -5.98
CA GLU A 114 -14.21 -0.63 -6.35
C GLU A 114 -13.65 -0.39 -7.76
N TYR A 115 -14.52 -0.04 -8.71
CA TYR A 115 -14.11 0.22 -10.08
C TYR A 115 -13.17 1.44 -10.20
N ALA A 116 -13.42 2.50 -9.44
CA ALA A 116 -12.53 3.67 -9.37
C ALA A 116 -11.12 3.28 -8.88
N ASN A 117 -11.03 2.42 -7.87
CA ASN A 117 -9.74 1.87 -7.42
C ASN A 117 -9.03 1.08 -8.53
N ARG A 118 -9.77 0.27 -9.31
CA ARG A 118 -9.21 -0.48 -10.46
C ARG A 118 -8.69 0.45 -11.55
N ILE A 119 -9.41 1.52 -11.88
CA ILE A 119 -8.94 2.53 -12.84
C ILE A 119 -7.66 3.19 -12.35
N ALA A 120 -7.59 3.60 -11.09
CA ALA A 120 -6.38 4.17 -10.51
C ALA A 120 -5.18 3.20 -10.60
N GLY A 121 -5.43 1.90 -10.40
CA GLY A 121 -4.44 0.84 -10.59
C GLY A 121 -3.93 0.73 -12.04
N VAL A 122 -4.84 0.75 -13.02
CA VAL A 122 -4.48 0.74 -14.45
C VAL A 122 -3.67 1.98 -14.83
N LEU A 123 -4.09 3.16 -14.39
CA LEU A 123 -3.36 4.41 -14.62
C LEU A 123 -1.95 4.33 -14.03
N SER A 124 -1.81 3.82 -12.80
CA SER A 124 -0.49 3.60 -12.18
C SER A 124 0.38 2.66 -13.02
N GLY A 125 -0.19 1.57 -13.54
CA GLY A 125 0.49 0.64 -14.43
C GLY A 125 0.99 1.28 -15.74
N ILE A 126 0.19 2.16 -16.34
CA ILE A 126 0.59 2.91 -17.55
C ILE A 126 1.81 3.81 -17.26
N PHE A 127 1.79 4.56 -16.15
CA PHE A 127 2.92 5.42 -15.78
C PHE A 127 4.16 4.62 -15.37
N LEU A 128 4.00 3.44 -14.78
CA LEU A 128 5.10 2.50 -14.52
C LEU A 128 5.70 1.94 -15.80
N LEU A 129 4.88 1.61 -16.81
CA LEU A 129 5.35 1.20 -18.13
C LEU A 129 6.15 2.31 -18.80
N LEU A 130 5.63 3.55 -18.80
CA LEU A 130 6.38 4.70 -19.30
C LEU A 130 7.69 4.89 -18.52
N THR A 131 7.66 4.78 -17.20
CA THR A 131 8.87 4.85 -16.36
C THR A 131 9.89 3.79 -16.77
N ALA A 132 9.48 2.54 -16.98
CA ALA A 132 10.34 1.46 -17.45
C ALA A 132 10.93 1.73 -18.85
N ILE A 133 10.13 2.20 -19.81
CA ILE A 133 10.61 2.56 -21.17
C ILE A 133 11.67 3.65 -21.09
N TYR A 134 11.41 4.74 -20.35
CA TYR A 134 12.34 5.86 -20.28
C TYR A 134 13.56 5.58 -19.39
N SER A 135 13.49 4.59 -18.49
CA SER A 135 14.59 4.20 -17.60
C SER A 135 15.86 3.76 -18.33
N PHE A 136 15.73 3.19 -19.54
CA PHE A 136 16.87 2.74 -20.35
C PHE A 136 17.81 3.87 -20.77
N ASN A 137 17.38 5.13 -20.69
CA ASN A 137 18.25 6.29 -20.89
C ASN A 137 19.31 6.47 -19.79
N TYR A 138 19.21 5.71 -18.69
CA TYR A 138 20.20 5.63 -17.62
C TYR A 138 21.13 4.41 -17.75
N ARG A 139 20.96 3.56 -18.77
CA ARG A 139 21.86 2.43 -19.04
C ARG A 139 23.29 2.95 -19.29
N GLY A 140 24.27 2.31 -18.66
CA GLY A 140 25.68 2.73 -18.69
C GLY A 140 26.01 3.89 -17.73
N ILE A 141 25.02 4.52 -17.10
CA ILE A 141 25.22 5.54 -16.06
C ILE A 141 24.89 4.96 -14.68
N ASN A 142 23.70 4.38 -14.55
CA ASN A 142 23.28 3.62 -13.38
C ASN A 142 22.33 2.51 -13.83
N ASN A 143 22.88 1.29 -13.96
CA ASN A 143 22.14 0.13 -14.45
C ASN A 143 21.04 -0.35 -13.49
N TRP A 144 21.08 0.05 -12.22
CA TRP A 144 20.02 -0.29 -11.26
C TRP A 144 18.72 0.46 -11.50
N ILE A 145 18.76 1.63 -12.15
CA ILE A 145 17.54 2.38 -12.50
C ILE A 145 16.65 1.56 -13.46
N PRO A 146 17.13 1.10 -14.63
CA PRO A 146 16.31 0.29 -15.53
C PRO A 146 15.95 -1.08 -14.93
N VAL A 147 16.85 -1.73 -14.19
CA VAL A 147 16.53 -3.00 -13.51
C VAL A 147 15.36 -2.81 -12.53
N ALA A 148 15.44 -1.80 -11.65
CA ALA A 148 14.38 -1.51 -10.70
C ALA A 148 13.07 -1.13 -11.41
N SER A 149 13.10 -0.32 -12.47
CA SER A 149 11.88 0.08 -13.19
C SER A 149 11.21 -1.07 -13.93
N VAL A 150 11.97 -1.95 -14.58
CA VAL A 150 11.43 -3.14 -15.27
C VAL A 150 10.90 -4.16 -14.25
N PHE A 151 11.65 -4.42 -13.19
CA PHE A 151 11.18 -5.31 -12.13
C PHE A 151 9.91 -4.78 -11.46
N ASN A 152 9.81 -3.47 -11.23
CA ASN A 152 8.62 -2.86 -10.65
C ASN A 152 7.39 -2.97 -11.57
N LEU A 153 7.59 -2.92 -12.89
CA LEU A 153 6.52 -3.18 -13.86
C LEU A 153 6.00 -4.64 -13.77
N LEU A 154 6.87 -5.61 -13.55
CA LEU A 154 6.45 -7.00 -13.32
C LEU A 154 5.70 -7.14 -11.99
N LEU A 155 6.18 -6.47 -10.93
CA LEU A 155 5.51 -6.48 -9.64
C LEU A 155 4.11 -5.87 -9.68
N VAL A 156 3.88 -4.79 -10.44
CA VAL A 156 2.52 -4.21 -10.53
C VAL A 156 1.55 -5.12 -11.29
N VAL A 157 2.01 -5.89 -12.27
CA VAL A 157 1.20 -6.93 -12.93
C VAL A 157 0.84 -8.03 -11.93
N PHE A 158 1.82 -8.51 -11.17
CA PHE A 158 1.60 -9.50 -10.12
C PHE A 158 0.68 -8.96 -9.02
N GLN A 159 0.80 -7.69 -8.65
CA GLN A 159 -0.07 -7.01 -7.69
C GLN A 159 -1.52 -6.93 -8.18
N GLY A 160 -1.74 -6.64 -9.47
CA GLY A 160 -3.08 -6.67 -10.07
C GLY A 160 -3.70 -8.08 -10.05
N TRP A 161 -2.91 -9.10 -10.35
CA TRP A 161 -3.33 -10.49 -10.20
C TRP A 161 -3.68 -10.82 -8.74
N LEU A 162 -2.81 -10.48 -7.78
CA LEU A 162 -3.02 -10.72 -6.36
C LEU A 162 -4.26 -9.96 -5.84
N GLY A 163 -4.50 -8.73 -6.28
CA GLY A 163 -5.72 -7.99 -5.96
C GLY A 163 -6.98 -8.69 -6.45
N SER A 164 -6.92 -9.34 -7.62
CA SER A 164 -8.02 -10.15 -8.11
C SER A 164 -8.26 -11.42 -7.29
N ILE A 165 -7.23 -11.95 -6.63
CA ILE A 165 -7.32 -13.08 -5.69
C ILE A 165 -7.93 -12.60 -4.38
N VAL A 166 -7.51 -11.44 -3.85
CA VAL A 166 -8.09 -10.80 -2.67
C VAL A 166 -9.63 -10.72 -2.75
N VAL A 167 -10.17 -10.32 -3.92
CA VAL A 167 -11.62 -10.26 -4.14
C VAL A 167 -12.24 -11.67 -4.18
N SER A 168 -11.60 -12.64 -4.84
CA SER A 168 -12.19 -13.97 -4.98
C SER A 168 -12.13 -14.81 -3.71
N THR A 169 -11.17 -14.55 -2.83
CA THR A 169 -11.05 -15.20 -1.52
C THR A 169 -11.82 -14.44 -0.44
N ASN A 170 -12.90 -13.73 -0.78
CA ASN A 170 -13.72 -12.98 0.17
C ASN A 170 -12.89 -12.11 1.15
N LEU A 171 -11.85 -11.44 0.64
CA LEU A 171 -10.99 -10.52 1.39
C LEU A 171 -10.28 -11.16 2.60
N VAL A 172 -9.91 -12.45 2.50
CA VAL A 172 -9.07 -13.15 3.49
C VAL A 172 -7.85 -12.31 3.89
N ALA A 173 -7.68 -12.12 5.20
CA ALA A 173 -6.85 -11.06 5.77
C ALA A 173 -5.36 -11.19 5.44
N TRP A 174 -4.78 -12.39 5.47
CA TRP A 174 -3.37 -12.57 5.15
C TRP A 174 -3.07 -12.24 3.67
N ILE A 175 -4.00 -12.52 2.74
CA ILE A 175 -3.84 -12.16 1.32
C ILE A 175 -3.91 -10.64 1.15
N VAL A 176 -4.83 -9.98 1.85
CA VAL A 176 -4.91 -8.51 1.90
C VAL A 176 -3.60 -7.92 2.45
N THR A 177 -3.03 -8.53 3.49
CA THR A 177 -1.75 -8.09 4.08
C THR A 177 -0.60 -8.22 3.10
N VAL A 178 -0.46 -9.36 2.42
CA VAL A 178 0.58 -9.56 1.38
C VAL A 178 0.39 -8.57 0.24
N HIS A 179 -0.86 -8.34 -0.20
CA HIS A 179 -1.18 -7.36 -1.23
C HIS A 179 -0.75 -5.94 -0.81
N MET A 180 -1.04 -5.52 0.41
CA MET A 180 -0.64 -4.20 0.91
C MET A 180 0.89 -4.07 1.04
N LEU A 181 1.59 -5.07 1.59
CA LEU A 181 3.05 -5.03 1.72
C LEU A 181 3.75 -5.00 0.36
N LEU A 182 3.23 -5.74 -0.62
CA LEU A 182 3.69 -5.67 -2.01
C LEU A 182 3.46 -4.28 -2.63
N ALA A 183 2.34 -3.61 -2.32
CA ALA A 183 2.10 -2.23 -2.73
C ALA A 183 3.19 -1.27 -2.20
N LEU A 184 3.57 -1.43 -0.93
CA LEU A 184 4.64 -0.63 -0.30
C LEU A 184 6.01 -0.93 -0.92
N ALA A 185 6.28 -2.18 -1.29
CA ALA A 185 7.50 -2.54 -2.02
C ALA A 185 7.56 -1.89 -3.42
N ILE A 186 6.44 -1.88 -4.15
CA ILE A 186 6.32 -1.20 -5.45
C ILE A 186 6.57 0.30 -5.30
N LEU A 187 5.98 0.92 -4.28
CA LEU A 187 6.19 2.33 -3.93
C LEU A 187 7.65 2.61 -3.61
N ALA A 188 8.31 1.76 -2.81
CA ALA A 188 9.72 1.90 -2.47
C ALA A 188 10.62 1.82 -3.71
N LEU A 189 10.34 0.92 -4.66
CA LEU A 189 11.10 0.84 -5.92
C LEU A 189 10.92 2.08 -6.81
N CYS A 190 9.72 2.68 -6.84
CA CYS A 190 9.50 3.97 -7.49
C CYS A 190 10.33 5.07 -6.83
N ILE A 191 10.24 5.20 -5.50
CA ILE A 191 11.00 6.20 -4.72
C ILE A 191 12.51 6.02 -4.93
N TYR A 192 13.00 4.78 -4.91
CA TYR A 192 14.40 4.45 -5.16
C TYR A 192 14.84 4.90 -6.56
N SER A 193 14.12 4.48 -7.61
CA SER A 193 14.50 4.80 -8.99
C SER A 193 14.38 6.29 -9.30
N TYR A 194 13.41 6.98 -8.71
CA TYR A 194 13.28 8.44 -8.77
C TYR A 194 14.45 9.16 -8.08
N HIS A 195 14.79 8.75 -6.85
CA HIS A 195 15.93 9.29 -6.11
C HIS A 195 17.24 9.05 -6.84
N ALA A 196 17.50 7.80 -7.27
CA ALA A 196 18.68 7.39 -7.99
C ALA A 196 18.91 8.24 -9.25
N ALA A 197 17.84 8.57 -9.98
CA ALA A 197 17.89 9.47 -11.14
C ALA A 197 18.22 10.93 -10.77
N LYS A 198 17.77 11.43 -9.61
CA LYS A 198 18.08 12.80 -9.14
C LYS A 198 19.50 12.97 -8.62
N VAL A 199 20.11 11.89 -8.11
CA VAL A 199 21.46 11.94 -7.51
C VAL A 199 22.57 11.45 -8.45
N VAL A 200 22.28 11.17 -9.72
CA VAL A 200 23.30 10.86 -10.73
C VAL A 200 24.36 11.96 -10.75
N GLY A 201 25.64 11.56 -10.65
CA GLY A 201 26.78 12.47 -10.65
C GLY A 201 27.04 13.19 -9.32
N ARG A 202 26.25 12.93 -8.27
CA ARG A 202 26.46 13.55 -6.95
C ARG A 202 27.37 12.71 -6.05
N PRO A 203 28.22 13.35 -5.22
CA PRO A 203 29.10 12.64 -4.30
C PRO A 203 28.30 11.90 -3.21
N LYS A 204 28.89 10.84 -2.66
CA LYS A 204 28.40 10.21 -1.43
C LYS A 204 28.67 11.14 -0.24
N MET A 205 27.78 11.13 0.74
CA MET A 205 27.97 11.89 1.97
C MET A 205 28.59 11.01 3.06
N ALA A 206 29.45 11.59 3.90
CA ALA A 206 29.88 10.96 5.13
C ALA A 206 28.73 11.01 6.16
N ILE A 207 28.34 9.86 6.70
CA ILE A 207 27.21 9.74 7.63
C ILE A 207 27.68 9.02 8.88
N LYS A 208 27.20 9.47 10.03
CA LYS A 208 27.42 8.78 11.30
C LYS A 208 26.71 7.43 11.25
N GLY A 209 27.43 6.32 11.45
CA GLY A 209 26.87 4.96 11.37
C GLY A 209 25.62 4.77 12.23
N PHE A 210 25.63 5.32 13.45
CA PHE A 210 24.48 5.30 14.35
C PHE A 210 23.21 5.96 13.77
N LEU A 211 23.35 7.10 13.09
CA LEU A 211 22.21 7.80 12.47
C LEU A 211 21.57 6.95 11.37
N TYR A 212 22.39 6.31 10.54
CA TYR A 212 21.92 5.43 9.48
C TYR A 212 21.23 4.19 10.05
N LEU A 213 21.85 3.53 11.05
CA LEU A 213 21.27 2.37 11.72
C LEU A 213 19.91 2.71 12.38
N LEU A 214 19.81 3.87 13.03
CA LEU A 214 18.54 4.33 13.61
C LEU A 214 17.47 4.54 12.53
N ALA A 215 17.81 5.17 11.40
CA ALA A 215 16.87 5.38 10.30
C ALA A 215 16.37 4.05 9.71
N VAL A 216 17.26 3.06 9.57
CA VAL A 216 16.89 1.69 9.16
C VAL A 216 15.99 1.02 10.21
N ALA A 217 16.35 1.08 11.48
CA ALA A 217 15.57 0.49 12.57
C ALA A 217 14.16 1.07 12.64
N VAL A 218 14.03 2.39 12.52
CA VAL A 218 12.74 3.09 12.47
C VAL A 218 11.90 2.63 11.28
N LEU A 219 12.49 2.53 10.08
CA LEU A 219 11.79 2.06 8.89
C LEU A 219 11.28 0.62 9.07
N ILE A 220 12.13 -0.28 9.58
CA ILE A 220 11.76 -1.68 9.85
C ILE A 220 10.62 -1.73 10.87
N LEU A 221 10.73 -0.98 11.97
CA LEU A 221 9.70 -0.95 13.00
C LEU A 221 8.37 -0.40 12.47
N SER A 222 8.40 0.59 11.57
CA SER A 222 7.19 1.07 10.89
C SER A 222 6.56 0.02 9.97
N ILE A 223 7.36 -0.80 9.26
CA ILE A 223 6.83 -1.93 8.48
C ILE A 223 6.15 -2.95 9.41
N VAL A 224 6.80 -3.30 10.53
CA VAL A 224 6.22 -4.20 11.55
C VAL A 224 4.91 -3.62 12.10
N GLN A 225 4.88 -2.34 12.46
CA GLN A 225 3.68 -1.67 12.96
C GLN A 225 2.53 -1.67 11.95
N ILE A 226 2.83 -1.50 10.67
CA ILE A 226 1.87 -1.61 9.56
C ILE A 226 1.29 -3.02 9.49
N THR A 227 2.11 -4.08 9.62
CA THR A 227 1.63 -5.47 9.67
C THR A 227 0.75 -5.74 10.89
N PHE A 228 1.11 -5.25 12.08
CA PHE A 228 0.23 -5.34 13.24
C PHE A 228 -1.09 -4.60 13.03
N GLY A 229 -1.06 -3.46 12.31
CA GLY A 229 -2.26 -2.73 11.94
C GLY A 229 -3.23 -3.54 11.06
N THR A 230 -2.73 -4.38 10.16
CA THR A 230 -3.61 -5.27 9.37
C THR A 230 -4.19 -6.40 10.21
N SER A 231 -3.44 -6.93 11.17
CA SER A 231 -3.96 -7.91 12.14
C SER A 231 -5.02 -7.32 13.07
N VAL A 232 -4.90 -6.06 13.49
CA VAL A 232 -5.98 -5.35 14.19
C VAL A 232 -7.22 -5.29 13.31
N ARG A 233 -7.07 -4.93 12.02
CA ARG A 233 -8.21 -4.87 11.09
C ARG A 233 -8.91 -6.23 10.94
N GLU A 234 -8.14 -7.29 10.78
CA GLU A 234 -8.63 -8.68 10.74
C GLU A 234 -9.49 -8.99 11.98
N LYS A 235 -8.98 -8.67 13.18
CA LYS A 235 -9.72 -8.94 14.41
C LYS A 235 -11.01 -8.12 14.51
N ILE A 236 -10.98 -6.87 14.05
CA ILE A 236 -12.18 -6.03 13.98
C ILE A 236 -13.21 -6.62 13.01
N ASP A 237 -12.79 -7.20 11.88
CA ASP A 237 -13.70 -7.84 10.93
C ASP A 237 -14.34 -9.10 11.52
N GLU A 238 -13.59 -9.92 12.27
CA GLU A 238 -14.14 -11.06 13.01
C GLU A 238 -15.20 -10.62 14.04
N VAL A 239 -14.90 -9.59 14.83
CA VAL A 239 -15.83 -9.05 15.84
C VAL A 239 -17.08 -8.47 15.18
N SER A 240 -16.92 -7.71 14.10
CA SER A 240 -18.03 -7.17 13.31
C SER A 240 -18.94 -8.28 12.78
N ALA A 241 -18.37 -9.37 12.28
CA ALA A 241 -19.14 -10.51 11.77
C ALA A 241 -19.92 -11.20 12.90
N HIS A 242 -19.29 -11.40 14.06
CA HIS A 242 -19.94 -12.02 15.23
C HIS A 242 -21.09 -11.17 15.80
N LEU A 243 -20.96 -9.85 15.76
CA LEU A 243 -21.96 -8.90 16.27
C LEU A 243 -22.93 -8.40 15.19
N GLN A 244 -22.94 -9.00 13.99
CA GLN A 244 -23.78 -8.61 12.87
C GLN A 244 -23.72 -7.10 12.53
N GLY A 245 -22.55 -6.48 12.72
CA GLY A 245 -22.36 -5.05 12.47
C GLY A 245 -22.84 -4.10 13.59
N GLY A 246 -23.46 -4.63 14.66
CA GLY A 246 -23.92 -3.88 15.83
C GLY A 246 -22.81 -3.59 16.86
N TYR A 247 -23.12 -2.73 17.85
CA TYR A 247 -22.24 -2.43 18.99
C TYR A 247 -20.81 -1.98 18.61
N ARG A 248 -20.69 -1.10 17.60
CA ARG A 248 -19.39 -0.65 17.06
C ARG A 248 -18.44 -0.03 18.08
N GLN A 249 -18.97 0.52 19.18
CA GLN A 249 -18.16 1.08 20.27
C GLN A 249 -17.33 0.00 20.99
N ASP A 250 -17.80 -1.25 20.99
CA ASP A 250 -17.15 -2.34 21.72
C ASP A 250 -16.13 -3.11 20.88
N TRP A 251 -16.04 -2.83 19.57
CA TRP A 251 -15.22 -3.61 18.65
C TRP A 251 -13.74 -3.51 18.97
N VAL A 252 -13.27 -2.30 19.29
CA VAL A 252 -11.86 -2.07 19.64
C VAL A 252 -11.50 -2.74 20.96
N ALA A 253 -12.40 -2.69 21.95
CA ALA A 253 -12.21 -3.38 23.22
C ALA A 253 -12.14 -4.91 23.04
N LYS A 254 -12.96 -5.46 22.13
CA LYS A 254 -12.98 -6.90 21.80
C LYS A 254 -11.84 -7.33 20.87
N ALA A 255 -11.10 -6.41 20.27
CA ALA A 255 -9.89 -6.75 19.52
C ALA A 255 -8.80 -7.33 20.44
N GLY A 256 -8.82 -6.98 21.73
CA GLY A 256 -7.93 -7.55 22.74
C GLY A 256 -6.46 -7.17 22.52
N ASP A 257 -5.55 -8.11 22.79
CA ASP A 257 -4.12 -7.84 22.89
C ASP A 257 -3.48 -7.35 21.59
N ILE A 258 -4.01 -7.73 20.42
CA ILE A 258 -3.44 -7.28 19.14
C ILE A 258 -3.51 -5.76 18.97
N PHE A 259 -4.57 -5.13 19.50
CA PHE A 259 -4.70 -3.67 19.53
C PHE A 259 -3.67 -3.03 20.46
N ASN A 260 -3.49 -3.60 21.65
CA ASN A 260 -2.48 -3.13 22.61
C ASN A 260 -1.07 -3.23 22.02
N GLN A 261 -0.75 -4.36 21.37
CA GLN A 261 0.53 -4.56 20.69
C GLN A 261 0.75 -3.54 19.56
N HIS A 262 -0.26 -3.29 18.73
CA HIS A 262 -0.18 -2.26 17.68
C HIS A 262 0.10 -0.87 18.28
N ARG A 263 -0.59 -0.50 19.36
CA ARG A 263 -0.41 0.78 20.06
C ARG A 263 0.99 0.91 20.66
N ASP A 264 1.48 -0.13 21.32
CA ASP A 264 2.77 -0.10 22.03
C ASP A 264 3.93 -0.04 21.02
N ILE A 265 3.82 -0.75 19.89
CA ILE A 265 4.76 -0.61 18.77
C ILE A 265 4.66 0.80 18.16
N ALA A 266 3.46 1.38 18.02
CA ALA A 266 3.30 2.75 17.52
C ALA A 266 3.97 3.79 18.43
N LEU A 267 3.92 3.59 19.75
CA LEU A 267 4.66 4.43 20.71
C LEU A 267 6.18 4.31 20.50
N ALA A 268 6.69 3.09 20.31
CA ALA A 268 8.11 2.88 20.00
C ALA A 268 8.52 3.55 18.67
N VAL A 269 7.70 3.45 17.62
CA VAL A 269 7.89 4.17 16.35
C VAL A 269 7.96 5.68 16.60
N PHE A 270 7.04 6.25 17.38
CA PHE A 270 7.02 7.67 17.69
C PHE A 270 8.29 8.12 18.42
N VAL A 271 8.66 7.44 19.51
CA VAL A 271 9.85 7.78 20.31
C VAL A 271 11.13 7.72 19.48
N LEU A 272 11.31 6.67 18.67
CA LEU A 272 12.48 6.55 17.80
C LEU A 272 12.50 7.62 16.70
N ASN A 273 11.34 8.02 16.16
CA ASN A 273 11.26 9.14 15.22
C ASN A 273 11.55 10.49 15.88
N VAL A 274 11.18 10.71 17.15
CA VAL A 274 11.57 11.91 17.91
C VAL A 274 13.08 11.95 18.11
N MET A 275 13.69 10.83 18.48
CA MET A 275 15.15 10.72 18.58
C MET A 275 15.84 11.00 17.25
N LEU A 276 15.34 10.39 16.16
CA LEU A 276 15.83 10.63 14.81
C LEU A 276 15.69 12.11 14.41
N TYR A 277 14.55 12.74 14.71
CA TYR A 277 14.33 14.18 14.48
C TYR A 277 15.40 15.03 15.18
N GLY A 278 15.68 14.74 16.45
CA GLY A 278 16.71 15.44 17.22
C GLY A 278 18.10 15.31 16.61
N LEU A 279 18.48 14.11 16.15
CA LEU A 279 19.78 13.86 15.52
C LEU A 279 19.91 14.51 14.14
N ILE A 280 18.85 14.48 13.32
CA ILE A 280 18.81 15.15 12.02
C ILE A 280 18.93 16.66 12.20
N ARG A 281 18.18 17.24 13.15
CA ARG A 281 18.23 18.69 13.46
C ARG A 281 19.61 19.14 13.93
N LYS A 282 20.36 18.28 14.63
CA LYS A 282 21.75 18.56 15.05
C LYS A 282 22.75 18.43 13.90
N SER A 283 22.50 17.54 12.94
CA SER A 283 23.49 17.17 11.91
C SER A 283 23.30 17.90 10.58
N TYR A 284 22.10 18.45 10.33
CA TYR A 284 21.74 19.07 9.05
C TYR A 284 21.11 20.44 9.24
N SER A 285 21.29 21.31 8.23
CA SER A 285 20.70 22.65 8.23
C SER A 285 19.16 22.60 8.19
N ARG A 286 18.49 23.66 8.68
CA ARG A 286 17.01 23.77 8.67
C ARG A 286 16.40 23.67 7.27
N HIS A 287 17.13 24.10 6.25
CA HIS A 287 16.70 24.08 4.85
C HIS A 287 17.21 22.86 4.07
N SER A 288 17.87 21.91 4.76
CA SER A 288 18.28 20.65 4.16
C SER A 288 17.06 19.79 3.80
N ILE A 289 17.19 18.94 2.79
CA ILE A 289 16.12 18.03 2.40
C ILE A 289 15.86 17.00 3.52
N GLN A 290 16.88 16.61 4.27
CA GLN A 290 16.79 15.69 5.40
C GLN A 290 15.87 16.27 6.49
N GLN A 291 16.09 17.53 6.89
CA GLN A 291 15.26 18.19 7.90
C GLN A 291 13.82 18.43 7.41
N GLN A 292 13.63 18.76 6.12
CA GLN A 292 12.29 18.92 5.54
C GLN A 292 11.52 17.61 5.53
N ILE A 293 12.14 16.51 5.06
CA ILE A 293 11.53 15.18 5.09
C ILE A 293 11.23 14.76 6.53
N MET A 294 12.15 15.00 7.47
CA MET A 294 11.93 14.64 8.87
C MET A 294 10.80 15.44 9.52
N SER A 295 10.63 16.72 9.15
CA SER A 295 9.50 17.54 9.58
C SER A 295 8.17 17.05 8.99
N PHE A 296 8.19 16.63 7.72
CA PHE A 296 7.05 15.99 7.08
C PHE A 296 6.69 14.66 7.77
N ILE A 297 7.67 13.78 8.04
CA ILE A 297 7.47 12.51 8.76
C ILE A 297 6.82 12.78 10.12
N PHE A 298 7.35 13.74 10.88
CA PHE A 298 6.81 14.07 12.20
C PHE A 298 5.36 14.54 12.12
N LEU A 299 5.03 15.44 11.19
CA LEU A 299 3.66 15.88 10.96
C LEU A 299 2.74 14.70 10.59
N MET A 300 3.17 13.81 9.69
CA MET A 300 2.37 12.66 9.29
C MET A 300 2.16 11.68 10.46
N ILE A 301 3.15 11.48 11.34
CA ILE A 301 2.99 10.66 12.56
C ILE A 301 1.97 11.30 13.51
N MET A 302 1.95 12.63 13.67
CA MET A 302 0.93 13.30 14.49
C MET A 302 -0.47 13.09 13.95
N LEU A 303 -0.66 13.23 12.63
CA LEU A 303 -1.94 12.93 11.98
C LEU A 303 -2.29 11.44 12.09
N GLN A 304 -1.29 10.55 12.06
CA GLN A 304 -1.50 9.11 12.21
C GLN A 304 -1.98 8.74 13.61
N ILE A 305 -1.40 9.34 14.64
CA ILE A 305 -1.85 9.18 16.02
C ILE A 305 -3.27 9.74 16.17
N GLY A 306 -3.54 10.94 15.63
CA GLY A 306 -4.88 11.54 15.67
C GLY A 306 -5.95 10.69 14.98
N THR A 307 -5.66 10.13 13.80
CA THR A 307 -6.58 9.20 13.12
C THR A 307 -6.71 7.87 13.86
N GLY A 308 -5.64 7.35 14.49
CA GLY A 308 -5.70 6.15 15.33
C GLY A 308 -6.58 6.33 16.57
N ILE A 309 -6.48 7.49 17.23
CA ILE A 309 -7.38 7.87 18.33
C ILE A 309 -8.81 7.96 17.82
N ALA A 310 -9.05 8.61 16.68
CA ALA A 310 -10.39 8.70 16.11
C ALA A 310 -11.00 7.33 15.81
N LEU A 311 -10.20 6.37 15.32
CA LEU A 311 -10.63 4.98 15.12
C LEU A 311 -11.01 4.30 16.44
N SER A 312 -10.26 4.57 17.51
CA SER A 312 -10.48 3.97 18.82
C SER A 312 -11.72 4.49 19.55
N TYR A 313 -12.06 5.78 19.38
CA TYR A 313 -13.09 6.44 20.18
C TYR A 313 -14.38 6.80 19.41
N PHE A 314 -14.35 6.84 18.08
CA PHE A 314 -15.52 7.24 17.26
C PHE A 314 -16.09 6.09 16.43
N ALA A 315 -16.09 4.86 16.98
CA ALA A 315 -16.70 3.69 16.34
C ALA A 315 -16.14 3.38 14.93
N LEU A 316 -14.81 3.47 14.75
CA LEU A 316 -14.09 3.14 13.52
C LEU A 316 -14.67 3.82 12.26
N PRO A 317 -14.75 5.16 12.20
CA PRO A 317 -15.42 5.83 11.09
C PRO A 317 -14.66 5.57 9.77
N PRO A 318 -15.33 5.28 8.65
CA PRO A 318 -14.68 4.84 7.41
C PRO A 318 -13.59 5.80 6.89
N PHE A 319 -13.83 7.11 6.99
CA PHE A 319 -12.85 8.11 6.57
C PHE A 319 -11.55 8.00 7.37
N ALA A 320 -11.62 7.77 8.70
CA ALA A 320 -10.44 7.64 9.53
C ALA A 320 -9.67 6.36 9.20
N GLN A 321 -10.35 5.27 8.82
CA GLN A 321 -9.68 4.04 8.38
C GLN A 321 -8.87 4.27 7.11
N ALA A 322 -9.49 4.89 6.10
CA ALA A 322 -8.83 5.21 4.84
C ALA A 322 -7.67 6.19 5.04
N SER A 323 -7.88 7.24 5.86
CA SER A 323 -6.83 8.21 6.21
C SER A 323 -5.66 7.56 6.94
N HIS A 324 -5.92 6.67 7.91
CA HIS A 324 -4.87 6.01 8.68
C HIS A 324 -3.96 5.14 7.79
N ILE A 325 -4.51 4.45 6.80
CA ILE A 325 -3.72 3.62 5.88
C ILE A 325 -2.83 4.48 4.96
N VAL A 326 -3.38 5.55 4.37
CA VAL A 326 -2.59 6.41 3.47
C VAL A 326 -1.51 7.19 4.24
N LEU A 327 -1.81 7.66 5.45
CA LEU A 327 -0.85 8.34 6.32
C LEU A 327 0.28 7.40 6.75
N ALA A 328 -0.01 6.15 7.13
CA ALA A 328 1.02 5.13 7.38
C ALA A 328 1.96 4.96 6.17
N SER A 329 1.37 4.88 4.98
CA SER A 329 2.11 4.70 3.73
C SER A 329 2.96 5.92 3.38
N LEU A 330 2.48 7.13 3.69
CA LEU A 330 3.25 8.38 3.55
C LEU A 330 4.44 8.42 4.52
N VAL A 331 4.25 8.01 5.77
CA VAL A 331 5.34 7.88 6.75
C VAL A 331 6.39 6.90 6.24
N PHE A 332 5.99 5.70 5.81
CA PHE A 332 6.88 4.70 5.23
C PHE A 332 7.67 5.25 4.03
N GLY A 333 6.98 5.84 3.05
CA GLY A 333 7.61 6.40 1.85
C GLY A 333 8.59 7.52 2.17
N ALA A 334 8.24 8.40 3.11
CA ALA A 334 9.11 9.48 3.55
C ALA A 334 10.32 8.99 4.35
N GLN A 335 10.16 8.01 5.24
CA GLN A 335 11.27 7.36 5.96
C GLN A 335 12.25 6.69 4.99
N PHE A 336 11.72 5.96 4.00
CA PHE A 336 12.55 5.34 2.98
C PHE A 336 13.30 6.40 2.13
N TYR A 337 12.61 7.48 1.73
CA TYR A 337 13.24 8.57 1.01
C TYR A 337 14.29 9.33 1.85
N LEU A 338 14.06 9.49 3.16
CA LEU A 338 15.05 10.04 4.09
C LEU A 338 16.31 9.17 4.11
N LEU A 339 16.15 7.85 4.25
CA LEU A 339 17.26 6.89 4.28
C LEU A 339 18.16 7.01 3.03
N LEU A 340 17.55 7.15 1.85
CA LEU A 340 18.30 7.38 0.60
C LEU A 340 19.04 8.72 0.59
N ASN A 341 18.43 9.77 1.15
CA ASN A 341 19.00 11.11 1.24
C ASN A 341 20.07 11.27 2.33
N LEU A 342 20.17 10.34 3.29
CA LEU A 342 21.33 10.27 4.18
C LEU A 342 22.57 9.89 3.39
N SER A 343 22.49 8.84 2.57
CA SER A 343 23.57 8.31 1.72
C SER A 343 24.02 9.27 0.61
N ARG A 344 23.05 9.79 -0.15
CA ARG A 344 23.27 10.75 -1.24
C ARG A 344 22.12 11.73 -1.29
N SER A 345 22.38 12.99 -0.99
CA SER A 345 21.36 14.02 -0.95
C SER A 345 20.98 14.55 -2.34
N VAL A 346 19.69 14.77 -2.57
CA VAL A 346 19.19 15.47 -3.77
C VAL A 346 19.44 16.99 -3.74
N ASN A 347 19.91 17.56 -2.62
CA ASN A 347 20.28 18.97 -2.47
C ASN A 347 21.63 19.11 -1.74
N ASN A 348 22.51 20.00 -2.22
CA ASN A 348 23.87 20.17 -1.67
C ASN A 348 23.93 20.98 -0.35
N ARG A 349 22.81 21.55 0.12
CA ARG A 349 22.77 22.50 1.28
C ARG A 349 22.69 21.83 2.66
N GLY A 350 23.26 20.64 2.82
CA GLY A 350 22.81 19.68 3.83
C GLY A 350 23.58 19.65 5.14
N ALA A 351 24.81 19.14 5.10
CA ALA A 351 25.56 18.81 6.31
C ALA A 351 26.14 20.09 6.93
N LEU A 352 25.88 20.29 8.21
CA LEU A 352 26.65 21.24 9.01
C LEU A 352 28.06 20.63 9.18
N ALA A 353 29.09 21.43 8.95
CA ALA A 353 30.50 21.01 9.07
C ALA A 353 30.80 20.47 10.48
#